data_AF-A0A925P3G2-F1
#
_entry.id   AF-A0A925P3G2-F1
#
_cell.length_a   1.000
_cell.length_b   1.000
_cell.length_c   1.000
_cell.angle_alpha   90.00
_cell.angle_beta   90.00
_cell.angle_gamma   90.00
#
_symmetry.space_group_name_H-M   'P 1'
#
loop_
_entity.id
_entity.type
_entity.pdbx_description
1 polymer ?
#
loop_
_entity_poly.entity_id
_entity_poly.type
_entity_poly.pdbx_seq_one_letter_code
_entity_poly.pdbx_strand_id
1 'polypeptide(L)'
;PSRPRITSAEWDELRHAFGGSLLAQASLAALAENIDGCVWPVQHPQETPAAYLDLAHTEVLARLAGLGLPSDRFDTLVEILRGTLSFDESFGDMVAVAGKAEADLDPVARNLERLGIPPDFPVALCQFRPTTMEFCRREKIVVIADFLAFARTTTTQVIVASEFRDLLNAVSHIDERTLARHLPFRPKSIGLHLVEGLALLVRGLREDQREGVVLDPATLPTPLQARAHALALHFIDQLRALREAFRAGTPLSRLVAPLDELLIEPAVATLLQVHLTSPDPVPAPVAPPAKPGLLARLRAFLGL
;
A
#
# COMPACT_ATOMS: atom_id res chain seq x y z
N PRO A 1 -40.42 -38.73 -14.22
CA PRO A 1 -39.57 -39.39 -13.21
C PRO A 1 -38.21 -38.70 -13.14
N SER A 2 -38.05 -37.76 -12.22
CA SER A 2 -36.88 -36.86 -12.22
C SER A 2 -36.13 -37.03 -10.91
N ARG A 3 -35.09 -37.85 -10.92
CA ARG A 3 -33.95 -37.82 -9.98
C ARG A 3 -32.79 -37.16 -10.73
N PRO A 4 -31.99 -36.33 -10.05
CA PRO A 4 -30.94 -36.90 -9.21
C PRO A 4 -31.30 -36.69 -7.74
N ARG A 5 -31.80 -37.72 -7.05
CA ARG A 5 -31.83 -37.66 -5.58
C ARG A 5 -30.41 -37.98 -5.18
N ILE A 6 -29.82 -37.07 -4.42
CA ILE A 6 -28.56 -37.24 -3.72
C ILE A 6 -28.49 -38.66 -3.15
N THR A 7 -27.38 -39.33 -3.43
CA THR A 7 -27.11 -40.69 -2.97
C THR A 7 -26.72 -40.69 -1.50
N SER A 8 -26.80 -41.84 -0.84
CA SER A 8 -26.33 -41.96 0.55
C SER A 8 -24.85 -41.54 0.69
N ALA A 9 -24.02 -41.85 -0.30
CA ALA A 9 -22.62 -41.48 -0.32
C ALA A 9 -22.42 -39.96 -0.40
N GLU A 10 -23.15 -39.28 -1.29
CA GLU A 10 -23.08 -37.82 -1.42
C GLU A 10 -23.61 -37.10 -0.16
N TRP A 11 -24.56 -37.70 0.56
CA TRP A 11 -25.00 -37.20 1.86
C TRP A 11 -23.92 -37.39 2.94
N ASP A 12 -23.28 -38.55 2.97
CA ASP A 12 -22.20 -38.83 3.94
C ASP A 12 -20.98 -37.92 3.75
N GLU A 13 -20.63 -37.61 2.50
CA GLU A 13 -19.58 -36.63 2.19
C GLU A 13 -19.96 -35.22 2.67
N LEU A 14 -21.17 -34.77 2.33
CA LEU A 14 -21.67 -33.45 2.71
C LEU A 14 -21.72 -33.28 4.23
N ARG A 15 -22.23 -34.28 4.96
CA ARG A 15 -22.35 -34.20 6.42
C ARG A 15 -20.99 -34.22 7.12
N HIS A 16 -20.00 -34.93 6.56
CA HIS A 16 -18.62 -34.86 7.05
C HIS A 16 -17.98 -33.49 6.81
N ALA A 17 -18.15 -32.92 5.60
CA ALA A 17 -17.63 -31.60 5.27
C ALA A 17 -18.24 -30.50 6.15
N PHE A 18 -19.55 -30.56 6.39
CA PHE A 18 -20.26 -29.57 7.22
C PHE A 18 -20.05 -29.77 8.73
N GLY A 19 -19.69 -30.97 9.18
CA GLY A 19 -19.56 -31.31 10.61
C GLY A 19 -18.55 -30.46 11.37
N GLY A 20 -17.57 -29.87 10.68
CA GLY A 20 -16.59 -28.93 11.26
C GLY A 20 -16.98 -27.46 11.18
N SER A 21 -18.09 -27.10 10.52
CA SER A 21 -18.48 -25.71 10.32
C SER A 21 -19.03 -25.08 11.59
N LEU A 22 -18.59 -23.85 11.89
CA LEU A 22 -19.14 -23.03 12.97
C LEU A 22 -20.64 -22.70 12.75
N LEU A 23 -21.13 -22.85 11.51
CA LEU A 23 -22.51 -22.60 11.12
C LEU A 23 -23.43 -23.81 11.35
N ALA A 24 -22.91 -24.94 11.87
CA ALA A 24 -23.72 -26.13 12.16
C ALA A 24 -24.85 -25.89 13.18
N GLN A 25 -24.71 -24.87 14.03
CA GLN A 25 -25.69 -24.48 15.05
C GLN A 25 -26.56 -23.29 14.64
N ALA A 26 -26.35 -22.72 13.45
CA ALA A 26 -27.17 -21.63 12.94
C ALA A 26 -28.54 -22.15 12.47
N SER A 27 -29.56 -21.30 12.52
CA SER A 27 -30.89 -21.67 12.03
C SER A 27 -30.87 -21.91 10.51
N LEU A 28 -31.44 -23.03 10.07
CA LEU A 28 -31.59 -23.36 8.64
C LEU A 28 -32.40 -22.30 7.88
N ALA A 29 -33.36 -21.65 8.52
CA ALA A 29 -34.12 -20.56 7.92
C ALA A 29 -33.22 -19.36 7.60
N ALA A 30 -32.34 -18.98 8.54
CA ALA A 30 -31.39 -17.88 8.34
C ALA A 30 -30.29 -18.24 7.32
N LEU A 31 -29.86 -19.49 7.27
CA LEU A 31 -28.92 -19.95 6.25
C LEU A 31 -29.55 -19.95 4.85
N ALA A 32 -30.83 -20.34 4.74
CA ALA A 32 -31.56 -20.33 3.47
C ALA A 32 -31.73 -18.92 2.89
N GLU A 33 -31.87 -17.88 3.73
CA GLU A 33 -31.96 -16.48 3.27
C GLU A 33 -30.71 -16.02 2.49
N ASN A 34 -29.56 -16.64 2.73
CA ASN A 34 -28.32 -16.31 2.01
C ASN A 34 -28.21 -16.99 0.63
N ILE A 35 -29.20 -17.80 0.25
CA ILE A 35 -29.19 -18.59 -0.98
C ILE A 35 -30.42 -18.21 -1.81
N ASP A 36 -30.17 -17.63 -2.98
CA ASP A 36 -31.23 -17.10 -3.85
C ASP A 36 -32.29 -18.17 -4.19
N GLY A 37 -33.54 -17.87 -3.86
CA GLY A 37 -34.67 -18.75 -4.16
C GLY A 37 -34.85 -19.93 -3.19
N CYS A 38 -34.02 -20.05 -2.16
CA CYS A 38 -34.13 -21.10 -1.17
C CYS A 38 -34.98 -20.67 0.03
N VAL A 39 -35.90 -21.54 0.49
CA VAL A 39 -36.72 -21.28 1.69
C VAL A 39 -36.84 -22.55 2.52
N TRP A 40 -36.39 -22.48 3.77
CA TRP A 40 -36.63 -23.53 4.75
C TRP A 40 -38.04 -23.39 5.34
N PRO A 41 -38.91 -24.42 5.25
CA PRO A 41 -40.32 -24.30 5.62
C PRO A 41 -40.58 -24.29 7.13
N VAL A 42 -39.62 -24.72 7.96
CA VAL A 42 -39.78 -24.81 9.41
C VAL A 42 -39.09 -23.63 10.07
N GLN A 43 -39.88 -22.70 10.64
CA GLN A 43 -39.35 -21.54 11.35
C GLN A 43 -39.23 -21.84 12.84
N HIS A 44 -38.26 -22.67 13.21
CA HIS A 44 -38.00 -22.99 14.62
C HIS A 44 -36.49 -22.89 14.94
N PRO A 45 -36.09 -22.31 16.08
CA PRO A 45 -34.67 -22.11 16.42
C PRO A 45 -33.85 -23.40 16.53
N GLN A 46 -34.49 -24.55 16.78
CA GLN A 46 -33.81 -25.86 16.85
C GLN A 46 -33.63 -26.52 15.48
N GLU A 47 -34.19 -25.93 14.42
CA GLU A 47 -34.01 -26.40 13.04
C GLU A 47 -32.66 -25.86 12.54
N THR A 48 -31.62 -26.61 12.85
CA THR A 48 -30.22 -26.31 12.54
C THR A 48 -29.62 -27.45 11.73
N PRO A 49 -28.54 -27.22 10.96
CA PRO A 49 -27.80 -28.30 10.31
C PRO A 49 -27.47 -29.47 11.25
N ALA A 50 -27.01 -29.18 12.47
CA ALA A 50 -26.66 -30.19 13.47
C ALA A 50 -27.81 -31.18 13.77
N ALA A 51 -29.08 -30.76 13.66
CA ALA A 51 -30.23 -31.63 13.86
C ALA A 51 -30.37 -32.74 12.78
N TYR A 52 -29.63 -32.62 11.66
CA TYR A 52 -29.67 -33.55 10.52
C TYR A 52 -28.33 -34.22 10.25
N LEU A 53 -27.20 -33.57 10.54
CA LEU A 53 -25.85 -34.05 10.17
C LEU A 53 -25.49 -35.41 10.80
N ASP A 54 -26.04 -35.73 11.97
CA ASP A 54 -25.79 -37.02 12.65
C ASP A 54 -26.62 -38.18 12.09
N LEU A 55 -27.62 -37.88 11.25
CA LEU A 55 -28.56 -38.87 10.73
C LEU A 55 -28.06 -39.45 9.41
N ALA A 56 -28.18 -40.77 9.26
CA ALA A 56 -27.96 -41.43 7.98
C ALA A 56 -29.01 -41.00 6.95
N HIS A 57 -28.72 -41.16 5.66
CA HIS A 57 -29.59 -40.72 4.56
C HIS A 57 -31.06 -41.18 4.72
N THR A 58 -31.29 -42.43 5.14
CA THR A 58 -32.64 -42.96 5.38
C THR A 58 -33.33 -42.34 6.60
N GLU A 59 -32.56 -41.98 7.62
CA GLU A 59 -33.05 -41.40 8.88
C GLU A 59 -33.42 -39.93 8.71
N VAL A 60 -32.66 -39.17 7.91
CA VAL A 60 -33.01 -37.80 7.54
C VAL A 60 -34.35 -37.77 6.79
N LEU A 61 -34.53 -38.67 5.81
CA LEU A 61 -35.78 -38.77 5.07
C LEU A 61 -36.96 -39.13 5.99
N ALA A 62 -36.76 -40.07 6.92
CA ALA A 62 -37.78 -40.43 7.90
C ALA A 62 -38.11 -39.26 8.85
N ARG A 63 -37.10 -38.49 9.27
CA ARG A 63 -37.28 -37.27 10.10
C ARG A 63 -38.08 -36.20 9.36
N LEU A 64 -37.74 -35.90 8.11
CA LEU A 64 -38.48 -34.93 7.30
C LEU A 64 -39.94 -35.36 7.10
N ALA A 65 -40.18 -36.64 6.83
CA ALA A 65 -41.54 -37.17 6.75
C ALA A 65 -42.30 -37.04 8.08
N GLY A 66 -41.63 -37.26 9.23
CA GLY A 66 -42.18 -37.06 10.57
C GLY A 66 -42.56 -35.60 10.87
N LEU A 67 -41.92 -34.64 10.21
CA LEU A 67 -42.27 -33.21 10.26
C LEU A 67 -43.38 -32.82 9.26
N GLY A 68 -43.93 -33.80 8.53
CA GLY A 68 -44.94 -33.56 7.49
C GLY A 68 -44.37 -32.92 6.22
N LEU A 69 -43.05 -32.95 6.03
CA LEU A 69 -42.39 -32.33 4.88
C LEU A 69 -42.30 -33.31 3.70
N PRO A 70 -42.51 -32.82 2.45
CA PRO A 70 -42.32 -33.63 1.27
C PRO A 70 -40.84 -34.00 1.06
N SER A 71 -40.59 -35.09 0.34
CA SER A 71 -39.25 -35.68 0.21
C SER A 71 -38.26 -34.85 -0.62
N ASP A 72 -38.75 -33.88 -1.40
CA ASP A 72 -37.98 -32.86 -2.11
C ASP A 72 -37.31 -31.85 -1.16
N ARG A 73 -37.78 -31.73 0.09
CA ARG A 73 -37.15 -30.88 1.12
C ARG A 73 -35.78 -31.36 1.54
N PHE A 74 -35.45 -32.63 1.28
CA PHE A 74 -34.10 -33.11 1.43
C PHE A 74 -33.14 -32.44 0.44
N ASP A 75 -33.58 -32.22 -0.79
CA ASP A 75 -32.77 -31.53 -1.80
C ASP A 75 -32.56 -30.06 -1.40
N THR A 76 -33.58 -29.40 -0.84
CA THR A 76 -33.47 -28.05 -0.25
C THR A 76 -32.47 -28.00 0.90
N LEU A 77 -32.49 -28.98 1.81
CA LEU A 77 -31.52 -29.07 2.91
C LEU A 77 -30.09 -29.16 2.35
N VAL A 78 -29.87 -30.00 1.36
CA VAL A 78 -28.55 -30.17 0.74
C VAL A 78 -28.10 -28.91 0.00
N GLU A 79 -29.01 -28.23 -0.70
CA GLU A 79 -28.74 -26.95 -1.35
C GLU A 79 -28.28 -25.89 -0.32
N ILE A 80 -28.96 -25.81 0.83
CA ILE A 80 -28.59 -24.91 1.92
C ILE A 80 -27.17 -25.19 2.42
N LEU A 81 -26.87 -26.46 2.70
CA LEU A 81 -25.58 -26.87 3.24
C LEU A 81 -24.44 -26.67 2.24
N ARG A 82 -24.65 -27.01 0.96
CA ARG A 82 -23.65 -26.80 -0.11
C ARG A 82 -23.41 -25.32 -0.38
N GLY A 83 -24.46 -24.51 -0.46
CA GLY A 83 -24.33 -23.06 -0.63
C GLY A 83 -23.59 -22.42 0.53
N THR A 84 -23.91 -22.83 1.77
CA THR A 84 -23.22 -22.32 2.96
C THR A 84 -21.74 -22.72 2.99
N LEU A 85 -21.40 -23.95 2.60
CA LEU A 85 -20.00 -24.39 2.49
C LEU A 85 -19.22 -23.63 1.41
N SER A 86 -19.82 -23.40 0.24
CA SER A 86 -19.14 -22.65 -0.83
C SER A 86 -18.93 -21.18 -0.46
N PHE A 87 -19.85 -20.57 0.30
CA PHE A 87 -19.62 -19.27 0.90
C PHE A 87 -18.48 -19.31 1.92
N ASP A 88 -18.46 -20.25 2.86
CA ASP A 88 -17.40 -20.36 3.88
C ASP A 88 -15.99 -20.59 3.25
N GLU A 89 -15.90 -21.46 2.24
CA GLU A 89 -14.65 -21.71 1.50
C GLU A 89 -14.17 -20.47 0.73
N SER A 90 -15.05 -19.73 0.07
CA SER A 90 -14.69 -18.49 -0.63
C SER A 90 -14.26 -17.35 0.32
N PHE A 91 -14.78 -17.32 1.55
CA PHE A 91 -14.28 -16.45 2.62
C PHE A 91 -12.91 -16.92 3.13
N GLY A 92 -12.72 -18.22 3.30
CA GLY A 92 -11.44 -18.83 3.66
C GLY A 92 -10.33 -18.48 2.66
N ASP A 93 -10.62 -18.60 1.36
CA ASP A 93 -9.70 -18.24 0.29
C ASP A 93 -9.42 -16.74 0.23
N MET A 94 -10.43 -15.89 0.45
CA MET A 94 -10.26 -14.43 0.47
C MET A 94 -9.42 -13.95 1.67
N VAL A 95 -9.63 -14.54 2.86
CA VAL A 95 -8.82 -14.25 4.06
C VAL A 95 -7.40 -14.80 3.89
N ALA A 96 -7.24 -15.98 3.29
CA ALA A 96 -5.93 -16.53 2.99
C ALA A 96 -5.17 -15.66 1.98
N VAL A 97 -5.84 -15.14 0.94
CA VAL A 97 -5.25 -14.21 -0.03
C VAL A 97 -4.87 -12.88 0.63
N ALA A 98 -5.70 -12.34 1.53
CA ALA A 98 -5.38 -11.13 2.29
C ALA A 98 -4.17 -11.34 3.24
N GLY A 99 -4.14 -12.45 3.98
CA GLY A 99 -3.02 -12.80 4.86
C GLY A 99 -1.73 -13.11 4.10
N LYS A 100 -1.83 -13.64 2.88
CA LYS A 100 -0.68 -13.89 2.00
C LYS A 100 -0.14 -12.60 1.40
N ALA A 101 -1.00 -11.66 1.02
CA ALA A 101 -0.59 -10.33 0.56
C ALA A 101 0.14 -9.53 1.65
N GLU A 102 -0.23 -9.69 2.92
CA GLU A 102 0.41 -9.04 4.07
C GLU A 102 1.72 -9.75 4.49
N ALA A 103 1.80 -11.07 4.32
CA ALA A 103 2.99 -11.87 4.60
C ALA A 103 4.09 -11.77 3.51
N ASP A 104 3.71 -11.48 2.25
CA ASP A 104 4.65 -11.33 1.12
C ASP A 104 5.20 -9.91 0.91
N LEU A 105 4.82 -8.93 1.75
CA LEU A 105 5.44 -7.61 1.68
C LEU A 105 6.93 -7.72 2.07
N ASP A 106 7.80 -7.44 1.09
CA ASP A 106 9.24 -7.32 1.24
C ASP A 106 9.55 -6.57 2.55
N PRO A 107 10.37 -7.13 3.47
CA PRO A 107 10.75 -6.45 4.71
C PRO A 107 11.20 -4.99 4.50
N VAL A 108 11.85 -4.71 3.36
CA VAL A 108 12.25 -3.35 2.98
C VAL A 108 11.03 -2.47 2.68
N ALA A 109 10.03 -2.97 1.95
CA ALA A 109 8.79 -2.24 1.65
C ALA A 109 8.00 -1.92 2.93
N ARG A 110 7.89 -2.88 3.87
CA ARG A 110 7.27 -2.63 5.18
C ARG A 110 8.01 -1.56 5.97
N ASN A 111 9.34 -1.56 5.93
CA ASN A 111 10.12 -0.54 6.62
C ASN A 111 9.97 0.84 5.97
N LEU A 112 9.90 0.94 4.63
CA LEU A 112 9.61 2.20 3.94
C LEU A 112 8.26 2.78 4.38
N GLU A 113 7.23 1.93 4.44
CA GLU A 113 5.89 2.32 4.90
C GLU A 113 5.93 2.80 6.36
N ARG A 114 6.58 2.06 7.26
CA ARG A 114 6.76 2.45 8.67
C ARG A 114 7.49 3.79 8.83
N LEU A 115 8.45 4.08 7.95
CA LEU A 115 9.20 5.34 7.91
C LEU A 115 8.42 6.45 7.20
N GLY A 116 7.29 6.17 6.55
CA GLY A 116 6.52 7.10 5.75
C GLY A 116 7.24 7.55 4.47
N ILE A 117 8.19 6.76 3.97
CA ILE A 117 8.98 7.08 2.78
C ILE A 117 8.24 6.52 1.55
N PRO A 118 7.81 7.38 0.60
CA PRO A 118 7.13 6.91 -0.60
C PRO A 118 8.06 6.06 -1.48
N PRO A 119 7.62 4.88 -1.96
CA PRO A 119 8.44 4.01 -2.81
C PRO A 119 8.74 4.61 -4.19
N ASP A 120 7.90 5.54 -4.64
CA ASP A 120 8.04 6.32 -5.87
C ASP A 120 8.90 7.58 -5.71
N PHE A 121 9.51 7.80 -4.53
CA PHE A 121 10.35 8.97 -4.30
C PHE A 121 11.52 9.01 -5.30
N PRO A 122 11.72 10.13 -6.03
CA PRO A 122 12.72 10.18 -7.11
C PRO A 122 14.16 10.14 -6.59
N VAL A 123 14.96 9.23 -7.15
CA VAL A 123 16.41 9.11 -6.89
C VAL A 123 17.16 10.40 -7.23
N ALA A 124 16.66 11.18 -8.20
CA ALA A 124 17.20 12.48 -8.58
C ALA A 124 17.15 13.55 -7.46
N LEU A 125 16.25 13.37 -6.48
CA LEU A 125 16.13 14.28 -5.34
C LEU A 125 16.97 13.82 -4.14
N CYS A 126 17.44 12.59 -4.13
CA CYS A 126 18.33 12.03 -3.10
C CYS A 126 19.74 12.62 -3.17
N GLN A 127 20.45 12.62 -2.04
CA GLN A 127 21.85 13.02 -1.94
C GLN A 127 22.77 11.82 -2.18
N PHE A 128 23.10 11.59 -3.45
CA PHE A 128 24.07 10.59 -3.87
C PHE A 128 25.25 11.21 -4.62
N ARG A 129 26.39 10.50 -4.62
CA ARG A 129 27.56 10.92 -5.43
C ARG A 129 27.26 10.89 -6.93
N PRO A 130 27.96 11.73 -7.74
CA PRO A 130 27.76 11.78 -9.19
C PRO A 130 27.88 10.42 -9.88
N THR A 131 28.81 9.57 -9.42
CA THR A 131 29.01 8.21 -9.96
C THR A 131 27.80 7.30 -9.73
N THR A 132 27.19 7.37 -8.56
CA THR A 132 25.96 6.64 -8.21
C THR A 132 24.78 7.15 -9.04
N MET A 133 24.69 8.46 -9.23
CA MET A 133 23.67 9.08 -10.08
C MET A 133 23.79 8.70 -11.57
N GLU A 134 25.00 8.66 -12.11
CA GLU A 134 25.25 8.20 -13.49
C GLU A 134 24.87 6.73 -13.67
N PHE A 135 25.18 5.90 -12.68
CA PHE A 135 24.77 4.50 -12.67
C PHE A 135 23.25 4.38 -12.70
N CYS A 136 22.53 5.07 -11.82
CA CYS A 136 21.08 5.06 -11.81
C CYS A 136 20.48 5.50 -13.15
N ARG A 137 21.06 6.52 -13.81
CA ARG A 137 20.64 6.94 -15.15
C ARG A 137 20.86 5.85 -16.21
N ARG A 138 22.00 5.16 -16.19
CA ARG A 138 22.33 4.10 -17.16
C ARG A 138 21.41 2.90 -16.99
N GLU A 139 21.17 2.48 -15.76
CA GLU A 139 20.29 1.35 -15.43
C GLU A 139 18.80 1.72 -15.38
N LYS A 140 18.46 2.98 -15.69
CA LYS A 140 17.09 3.53 -15.67
C LYS A 140 16.39 3.39 -14.31
N ILE A 141 17.15 3.47 -13.22
CA ILE A 141 16.64 3.50 -11.85
C ILE A 141 16.19 4.94 -11.56
N VAL A 142 14.87 5.16 -11.50
CA VAL A 142 14.29 6.50 -11.32
C VAL A 142 13.75 6.71 -9.91
N VAL A 143 13.24 5.66 -9.27
CA VAL A 143 12.57 5.73 -7.96
C VAL A 143 13.29 4.92 -6.89
N ILE A 144 13.03 5.24 -5.62
CA ILE A 144 13.75 4.65 -4.49
C ILE A 144 13.47 3.16 -4.32
N ALA A 145 12.26 2.69 -4.65
CA ALA A 145 11.93 1.27 -4.63
C ALA A 145 12.82 0.45 -5.58
N ASP A 146 12.96 0.91 -6.82
CA ASP A 146 13.84 0.27 -7.81
C ASP A 146 15.31 0.31 -7.37
N PHE A 147 15.73 1.42 -6.76
CA PHE A 147 17.08 1.56 -6.21
C PHE A 147 17.37 0.50 -5.13
N LEU A 148 16.42 0.30 -4.21
CA LEU A 148 16.54 -0.68 -3.13
C LEU A 148 16.43 -2.11 -3.65
N ALA A 149 15.52 -2.38 -4.59
CA ALA A 149 15.41 -3.69 -5.24
C ALA A 149 16.72 -4.05 -5.97
N PHE A 150 17.34 -3.09 -6.65
CA PHE A 150 18.64 -3.27 -7.30
C PHE A 150 19.78 -3.49 -6.30
N ALA A 151 19.78 -2.75 -5.18
CA ALA A 151 20.78 -2.91 -4.11
C ALA A 151 20.80 -4.34 -3.54
N ARG A 152 19.63 -5.00 -3.48
CA ARG A 152 19.48 -6.37 -2.96
C ARG A 152 20.08 -7.43 -3.89
N THR A 153 20.09 -7.19 -5.20
CA THR A 153 20.52 -8.19 -6.20
C THR A 153 22.00 -8.05 -6.59
N THR A 154 22.63 -6.93 -6.27
CA THR A 154 23.97 -6.58 -6.80
C THR A 154 25.08 -6.84 -5.78
N THR A 155 25.72 -8.01 -5.87
CA THR A 155 26.83 -8.41 -4.97
C THR A 155 28.24 -8.09 -5.52
N THR A 156 28.40 -7.77 -6.81
CA THR A 156 29.71 -7.92 -7.52
C THR A 156 30.41 -6.64 -8.01
N GLN A 157 29.78 -5.45 -8.03
CA GLN A 157 30.47 -4.21 -8.48
C GLN A 157 30.92 -3.33 -7.30
N VAL A 158 32.23 -3.33 -7.01
CA VAL A 158 32.82 -2.86 -5.75
C VAL A 158 32.74 -1.34 -5.49
N ILE A 159 32.70 -0.49 -6.52
CA ILE A 159 32.77 0.98 -6.34
C ILE A 159 31.38 1.63 -6.23
N VAL A 160 30.39 1.09 -6.94
CA VAL A 160 28.99 1.57 -6.92
C VAL A 160 28.24 1.04 -5.70
N ALA A 161 28.66 -0.09 -5.12
CA ALA A 161 27.88 -0.76 -4.09
C ALA A 161 27.83 -0.09 -2.71
N SER A 162 28.66 0.92 -2.41
CA SER A 162 28.69 1.49 -1.05
C SER A 162 27.41 2.27 -0.70
N GLU A 163 26.98 3.26 -1.50
CA GLU A 163 25.74 4.02 -1.23
C GLU A 163 24.47 3.18 -1.41
N PHE A 164 24.49 2.19 -2.32
CA PHE A 164 23.39 1.23 -2.47
C PHE A 164 23.23 0.38 -1.21
N ARG A 165 24.32 -0.19 -0.70
CA ARG A 165 24.29 -0.97 0.55
C ARG A 165 24.00 -0.10 1.76
N ASP A 166 24.57 1.11 1.82
CA ASP A 166 24.38 2.00 2.97
C ASP A 166 22.90 2.37 3.11
N LEU A 167 22.25 2.78 2.02
CA LEU A 167 20.82 3.07 2.05
C LEU A 167 19.96 1.82 2.29
N LEU A 168 20.28 0.68 1.64
CA LEU A 168 19.55 -0.57 1.85
C LEU A 168 19.61 -1.01 3.33
N ASN A 169 20.79 -0.93 3.94
CA ASN A 169 20.98 -1.26 5.35
C ASN A 169 20.24 -0.28 6.25
N ALA A 170 20.25 1.02 5.90
CA ALA A 170 19.55 2.04 6.65
C ALA A 170 18.03 1.81 6.65
N VAL A 171 17.44 1.44 5.52
CA VAL A 171 16.02 1.07 5.44
C VAL A 171 15.76 -0.27 6.15
N SER A 172 16.61 -1.27 5.96
CA SER A 172 16.43 -2.62 6.56
C SER A 172 16.49 -2.62 8.08
N HIS A 173 17.28 -1.72 8.67
CA HIS A 173 17.48 -1.63 10.11
C HIS A 173 16.88 -0.37 10.75
N ILE A 174 16.14 0.45 9.97
CA ILE A 174 15.54 1.71 10.44
C ILE A 174 16.61 2.62 11.08
N ASP A 175 17.77 2.73 10.42
CA ASP A 175 18.83 3.66 10.82
C ASP A 175 18.51 5.07 10.29
N GLU A 176 17.72 5.79 11.07
CA GLU A 176 17.30 7.17 10.81
C GLU A 176 18.47 8.12 10.53
N ARG A 177 19.63 7.89 11.17
CA ARG A 177 20.80 8.76 11.00
C ARG A 177 21.40 8.61 9.62
N THR A 178 21.47 7.38 9.11
CA THR A 178 21.98 7.12 7.76
C THR A 178 20.95 7.48 6.70
N LEU A 179 19.65 7.27 6.96
CA LEU A 179 18.58 7.75 6.09
C LEU A 179 18.66 9.26 5.85
N ALA A 180 18.85 10.05 6.90
CA ALA A 180 18.96 11.51 6.83
C ALA A 180 20.19 12.03 6.04
N ARG A 181 21.15 11.17 5.69
CA ARG A 181 22.29 11.54 4.82
C ARG A 181 21.92 11.49 3.34
N HIS A 182 20.97 10.65 2.97
CA HIS A 182 20.62 10.37 1.57
C HIS A 182 19.24 10.90 1.19
N LEU A 183 18.30 10.92 2.13
CA LEU A 183 16.89 11.27 1.92
C LEU A 183 16.51 12.52 2.72
N PRO A 184 15.50 13.29 2.27
CA PRO A 184 14.89 14.40 3.01
C PRO A 184 14.17 13.96 4.29
N PHE A 185 14.84 13.18 5.14
CA PHE A 185 14.29 12.50 6.29
C PHE A 185 14.72 13.20 7.58
N ARG A 186 13.77 13.38 8.49
CA ARG A 186 14.02 13.94 9.81
C ARG A 186 13.99 12.83 10.85
N PRO A 187 15.08 12.60 11.61
CA PRO A 187 15.07 11.65 12.71
C PRO A 187 13.92 11.90 13.70
N LYS A 188 13.31 10.83 14.20
CA LYS A 188 12.14 10.84 15.10
C LYS A 188 10.86 11.43 14.49
N SER A 189 10.85 11.71 13.20
CA SER A 189 9.68 12.13 12.44
C SER A 189 9.35 11.09 11.38
N ILE A 190 8.07 10.95 11.08
CA ILE A 190 7.61 10.11 9.99
C ILE A 190 7.62 10.94 8.70
N GLY A 191 8.00 10.31 7.60
CA GLY A 191 7.93 10.86 6.25
C GLY A 191 9.10 11.76 5.84
N LEU A 192 9.02 12.21 4.60
CA LEU A 192 10.00 13.11 3.97
C LEU A 192 9.54 14.57 4.07
N HIS A 193 10.49 15.50 4.21
CA HIS A 193 10.24 16.91 4.51
C HIS A 193 11.00 17.83 3.55
N LEU A 194 10.31 18.83 3.00
CA LEU A 194 10.90 19.82 2.08
C LEU A 194 12.09 20.54 2.71
N VAL A 195 11.96 20.97 3.97
CA VAL A 195 13.01 21.70 4.70
C VAL A 195 14.27 20.83 4.82
N GLU A 196 14.14 19.53 5.07
CA GLU A 196 15.26 18.59 5.09
C GLU A 196 15.87 18.38 3.70
N GLY A 197 15.06 18.41 2.65
CA GLY A 197 15.53 18.31 1.26
C GLY A 197 16.40 19.51 0.87
N LEU A 198 15.98 20.72 1.26
CA LEU A 198 16.79 21.92 1.07
C LEU A 198 18.05 21.88 1.96
N ALA A 199 17.93 21.42 3.20
CA ALA A 199 19.08 21.23 4.09
C ALA A 199 20.10 20.25 3.50
N LEU A 200 19.67 19.13 2.91
CA LEU A 200 20.55 18.19 2.22
C LEU A 200 21.36 18.85 1.09
N LEU A 201 20.74 19.75 0.32
CA LEU A 201 21.45 20.52 -0.70
C LEU A 201 22.52 21.41 -0.07
N VAL A 202 22.15 22.16 0.97
CA VAL A 202 23.04 23.09 1.67
C VAL A 202 24.20 22.36 2.36
N ARG A 203 23.97 21.18 2.96
CA ARG A 203 25.00 20.34 3.58
C ARG A 203 26.06 19.87 2.57
N GLY A 204 25.71 19.80 1.29
CA GLY A 204 26.65 19.46 0.21
C GLY A 204 27.52 20.63 -0.27
N LEU A 205 27.25 21.86 0.17
CA LEU A 205 27.99 23.06 -0.21
C LEU A 205 29.20 23.28 0.71
N ARG A 206 30.25 23.91 0.15
CA ARG A 206 31.36 24.43 0.96
C ARG A 206 30.90 25.63 1.80
N GLU A 207 31.65 25.98 2.84
CA GLU A 207 31.33 27.11 3.72
C GLU A 207 31.22 28.45 2.98
N ASP A 208 32.16 28.76 2.09
CA ASP A 208 32.14 29.95 1.22
C ASP A 208 30.88 30.03 0.35
N GLN A 209 30.43 28.88 -0.16
CA GLN A 209 29.23 28.79 -0.98
C GLN A 209 27.96 28.95 -0.14
N ARG A 210 27.95 28.45 1.10
CA ARG A 210 26.82 28.62 2.02
C ARG A 210 26.63 30.08 2.39
N GLU A 211 27.71 30.78 2.72
CA GLU A 211 27.67 32.22 2.99
C GLU A 211 27.17 33.01 1.77
N GLY A 212 27.64 32.67 0.57
CA GLY A 212 27.16 33.26 -0.68
C GLY A 212 25.64 33.11 -0.86
N VAL A 213 25.09 31.92 -0.58
CA VAL A 213 23.65 31.65 -0.67
C VAL A 213 22.84 32.44 0.35
N VAL A 214 23.38 32.67 1.56
CA VAL A 214 22.71 33.50 2.58
C VAL A 214 22.54 34.94 2.08
N LEU A 215 23.55 35.47 1.40
CA LEU A 215 23.54 36.85 0.88
C LEU A 215 22.67 36.98 -0.37
N ASP A 216 22.81 36.04 -1.31
CA ASP A 216 22.03 36.01 -2.55
C ASP A 216 21.81 34.56 -3.00
N PRO A 217 20.57 34.05 -3.04
CA PRO A 217 20.28 32.69 -3.48
C PRO A 217 20.65 32.43 -4.95
N ALA A 218 20.78 33.46 -5.78
CA ALA A 218 21.20 33.33 -7.17
C ALA A 218 22.68 32.91 -7.32
N THR A 219 23.47 33.02 -6.25
CA THR A 219 24.87 32.55 -6.23
C THR A 219 24.98 31.02 -6.22
N LEU A 220 23.90 30.31 -5.89
CA LEU A 220 23.86 28.86 -5.94
C LEU A 220 24.12 28.37 -7.39
N PRO A 221 24.95 27.36 -7.64
CA PRO A 221 25.16 26.83 -8.99
C PRO A 221 23.84 26.42 -9.66
N THR A 222 23.69 26.70 -10.96
CA THR A 222 22.46 26.43 -11.72
C THR A 222 21.90 25.00 -11.56
N PRO A 223 22.72 23.93 -11.56
CA PRO A 223 22.21 22.58 -11.32
C PRO A 223 21.57 22.39 -9.94
N LEU A 224 22.09 23.08 -8.92
CA LEU A 224 21.57 23.04 -7.57
C LEU A 224 20.33 23.93 -7.40
N GLN A 225 20.24 25.06 -8.12
CA GLN A 225 19.01 25.84 -8.20
C GLN A 225 17.86 25.03 -8.81
N ALA A 226 18.13 24.33 -9.91
CA ALA A 226 17.14 23.46 -10.56
C ALA A 226 16.68 22.33 -9.62
N ARG A 227 17.60 21.76 -8.84
CA ARG A 227 17.27 20.73 -7.85
C ARG A 227 16.46 21.28 -6.66
N ALA A 228 16.77 22.48 -6.17
CA ALA A 228 15.98 23.15 -5.14
C ALA A 228 14.54 23.41 -5.61
N HIS A 229 14.39 23.89 -6.86
CA HIS A 229 13.08 24.06 -7.48
C HIS A 229 12.33 22.73 -7.66
N ALA A 230 13.02 21.67 -8.10
CA ALA A 230 12.42 20.34 -8.24
C ALA A 230 11.94 19.76 -6.89
N LEU A 231 12.68 19.97 -5.80
CA LEU A 231 12.23 19.64 -4.44
C LEU A 231 10.96 20.42 -4.07
N ALA A 232 10.94 21.73 -4.31
CA ALA A 232 9.77 22.56 -4.00
C ALA A 232 8.51 22.11 -4.76
N LEU A 233 8.65 21.69 -6.03
CA LEU A 233 7.55 21.13 -6.81
C LEU A 233 7.12 19.74 -6.34
N HIS A 234 8.06 18.88 -5.96
CA HIS A 234 7.74 17.55 -5.45
C HIS A 234 6.98 17.61 -4.12
N PHE A 235 7.37 18.53 -3.23
CA PHE A 235 6.71 18.74 -1.94
C PHE A 235 5.69 19.91 -1.98
N ILE A 236 4.88 19.99 -3.03
CA ILE A 236 3.98 21.14 -3.26
C ILE A 236 3.00 21.40 -2.12
N ASP A 237 2.47 20.35 -1.50
CA ASP A 237 1.53 20.49 -0.38
C ASP A 237 2.22 21.01 0.89
N GLN A 238 3.46 20.57 1.16
CA GLN A 238 4.26 21.14 2.25
C GLN A 238 4.65 22.58 1.96
N LEU A 239 5.00 22.91 0.71
CA LEU A 239 5.27 24.28 0.31
C LEU A 239 4.04 25.17 0.50
N ARG A 240 2.84 24.69 0.16
CA ARG A 240 1.58 25.40 0.39
C ARG A 240 1.36 25.68 1.88
N ALA A 241 1.51 24.67 2.73
CA ALA A 241 1.39 24.82 4.19
C ALA A 241 2.42 25.83 4.75
N LEU A 242 3.67 25.77 4.30
CA LEU A 242 4.72 26.71 4.70
C LEU A 242 4.42 28.14 4.23
N ARG A 243 3.86 28.32 3.02
CA ARG A 243 3.42 29.62 2.51
C ARG A 243 2.27 30.21 3.32
N GLU A 244 1.29 29.39 3.69
CA GLU A 244 0.19 29.81 4.55
C GLU A 244 0.71 30.27 5.91
N ALA A 245 1.59 29.49 6.54
CA ALA A 245 2.23 29.87 7.81
C ALA A 245 3.05 31.15 7.70
N PHE A 246 3.79 31.34 6.62
CA PHE A 246 4.56 32.55 6.34
C PHE A 246 3.66 33.78 6.16
N ARG A 247 2.57 33.65 5.39
CA ARG A 247 1.56 34.72 5.21
C ARG A 247 0.84 35.06 6.51
N ALA A 248 0.66 34.09 7.40
CA ALA A 248 0.13 34.30 8.75
C ALA A 248 1.11 35.00 9.70
N GLY A 249 2.32 35.36 9.24
CA GLY A 249 3.32 36.10 10.02
C GLY A 249 4.32 35.20 10.76
N THR A 250 4.38 33.91 10.46
CA THR A 250 5.40 33.03 11.03
C THR A 250 6.78 33.41 10.46
N PRO A 251 7.78 33.74 11.30
CA PRO A 251 9.10 34.11 10.81
C PRO A 251 9.81 32.91 10.18
N LEU A 252 10.63 33.15 9.15
CA LEU A 252 11.38 32.09 8.45
C LEU A 252 12.22 31.23 9.40
N SER A 253 12.85 31.84 10.41
CA SER A 253 13.62 31.13 11.44
C SER A 253 12.80 30.05 12.15
N ARG A 254 11.50 30.29 12.38
CA ARG A 254 10.62 29.30 13.01
C ARG A 254 10.20 28.19 12.04
N LEU A 255 10.13 28.47 10.74
CA LEU A 255 9.84 27.46 9.71
C LEU A 255 11.01 26.50 9.50
N VAL A 256 12.24 26.97 9.69
CA VAL A 256 13.47 26.14 9.57
C VAL A 256 14.01 25.62 10.90
N ALA A 257 13.52 26.13 12.04
CA ALA A 257 13.91 25.68 13.38
C ALA A 257 13.91 24.15 13.61
N PRO A 258 13.04 23.35 12.96
CA PRO A 258 13.11 21.89 13.09
C PRO A 258 14.42 21.24 12.59
N LEU A 259 15.29 21.99 11.88
CA LEU A 259 16.60 21.50 11.45
C LEU A 259 17.59 21.36 12.61
N ASP A 260 17.50 22.21 13.63
CA ASP A 260 18.41 22.25 14.79
C ASP A 260 19.90 22.37 14.38
N GLU A 261 20.18 23.13 13.32
CA GLU A 261 21.53 23.30 12.76
C GLU A 261 21.80 24.77 12.40
N LEU A 262 22.34 25.52 13.36
CA LEU A 262 22.59 26.96 13.27
C LEU A 262 23.41 27.41 12.04
N LEU A 263 24.28 26.53 11.52
CA LEU A 263 25.16 26.85 10.38
C LEU A 263 24.47 26.73 9.02
N ILE A 264 23.37 25.97 8.91
CA ILE A 264 22.67 25.77 7.62
C ILE A 264 21.32 26.46 7.59
N GLU A 265 20.70 26.70 8.75
CA GLU A 265 19.39 27.34 8.86
C GLU A 265 19.27 28.65 8.05
N PRO A 266 20.24 29.59 8.10
CA PRO A 266 20.13 30.82 7.33
C PRO A 266 20.10 30.56 5.82
N ALA A 267 20.94 29.67 5.32
CA ALA A 267 21.00 29.35 3.89
C ALA A 267 19.72 28.63 3.42
N VAL A 268 19.20 27.70 4.23
CA VAL A 268 17.92 27.02 3.95
C VAL A 268 16.76 28.01 3.97
N ALA A 269 16.74 28.93 4.93
CA ALA A 269 15.73 29.98 5.02
C ALA A 269 15.73 30.87 3.78
N THR A 270 16.91 31.30 3.30
CA THR A 270 17.03 32.10 2.08
C THR A 270 16.54 31.34 0.84
N LEU A 271 16.92 30.06 0.67
CA LEU A 271 16.43 29.23 -0.43
C LEU A 271 14.92 29.01 -0.37
N LEU A 272 14.37 28.75 0.83
CA LEU A 272 12.95 28.59 1.03
C LEU A 272 12.20 29.88 0.71
N GLN A 273 12.72 31.03 1.12
CA GLN A 273 12.10 32.35 0.91
C GLN A 273 11.78 32.61 -0.56
N VAL A 274 12.70 32.26 -1.48
CA VAL A 274 12.49 32.39 -2.94
C VAL A 274 11.20 31.70 -3.38
N HIS A 275 10.96 30.48 -2.87
CA HIS A 275 9.77 29.72 -3.20
C HIS A 275 8.52 30.21 -2.45
N LEU A 276 8.66 30.76 -1.25
CA LEU A 276 7.52 31.30 -0.50
C LEU A 276 6.98 32.62 -1.07
N THR A 277 7.84 33.45 -1.64
CA THR A 277 7.47 34.74 -2.26
C THR A 277 7.09 34.61 -3.73
N SER A 278 7.46 33.52 -4.40
CA SER A 278 7.04 33.26 -5.78
C SER A 278 5.53 33.05 -5.88
N PRO A 279 4.88 33.50 -6.98
CA PRO A 279 3.48 33.18 -7.23
C PRO A 279 3.27 31.66 -7.24
N ASP A 280 2.04 31.22 -6.95
CA ASP A 280 1.74 29.78 -6.94
C ASP A 280 2.15 29.18 -8.28
N PRO A 281 2.91 28.07 -8.28
CA PRO A 281 3.18 27.36 -9.52
C PRO A 281 1.81 26.99 -10.08
N VAL A 282 1.51 27.50 -11.28
CA VAL A 282 0.33 27.07 -12.02
C VAL A 282 0.42 25.56 -12.08
N PRO A 283 -0.57 24.81 -11.55
CA PRO A 283 -0.52 23.37 -11.62
C PRO A 283 -0.34 23.01 -13.09
N ALA A 284 0.71 22.23 -13.39
CA ALA A 284 0.88 21.69 -14.71
C ALA A 284 -0.46 21.05 -15.11
N PRO A 285 -0.96 21.28 -16.34
CA PRO A 285 -2.19 20.65 -16.78
C PRO A 285 -2.04 19.16 -16.51
N VAL A 286 -2.97 18.61 -15.73
CA VAL A 286 -3.06 17.18 -15.47
C VAL A 286 -2.93 16.51 -16.83
N ALA A 287 -1.82 15.80 -17.04
CA ALA A 287 -1.64 15.08 -18.30
C ALA A 287 -2.91 14.22 -18.46
N PRO A 288 -3.63 14.33 -19.60
CA PRO A 288 -4.82 13.54 -19.80
C PRO A 288 -4.43 12.07 -19.56
N PRO A 289 -5.28 11.28 -18.88
CA PRO A 289 -4.97 9.89 -18.59
C PRO A 289 -4.48 9.24 -19.89
N ALA A 290 -3.30 8.61 -19.80
CA ALA A 290 -2.66 7.98 -20.95
C ALA A 290 -3.72 7.18 -21.70
N LYS A 291 -3.93 7.51 -22.98
CA LYS A 291 -4.96 6.86 -23.80
C LYS A 291 -4.79 5.34 -23.64
N PRO A 292 -5.88 4.60 -23.33
CA PRO A 292 -5.78 3.16 -23.13
C PRO A 292 -5.06 2.55 -24.32
N GLY A 293 -3.98 1.80 -24.03
CA GLY A 293 -3.20 1.12 -25.05
C GLY A 293 -4.11 0.25 -25.92
N LEU A 294 -3.65 -0.08 -27.13
CA LEU A 294 -4.42 -0.83 -28.14
C LEU A 294 -5.10 -2.09 -27.57
N LEU A 295 -4.46 -2.75 -26.60
CA LEU A 295 -4.99 -3.92 -25.89
C LEU A 295 -6.17 -3.62 -24.96
N ALA A 296 -6.18 -2.48 -24.27
CA ALA A 296 -7.30 -2.03 -23.45
C ALA A 296 -8.49 -1.59 -24.33
N ARG A 297 -8.21 -1.04 -25.51
CA ARG A 297 -9.25 -0.75 -26.53
C ARG A 297 -9.83 -2.03 -27.14
N LEU A 298 -9.00 -3.05 -27.36
CA LEU A 298 -9.46 -4.35 -27.87
C LEU A 298 -10.29 -5.12 -26.84
N ARG A 299 -9.94 -5.10 -25.54
CA ARG A 299 -10.76 -5.69 -24.48
C ARG A 299 -12.14 -5.02 -24.36
N ALA A 300 -12.16 -3.68 -24.35
CA ALA A 300 -13.42 -2.93 -24.32
C ALA A 300 -14.29 -3.16 -25.56
N PHE A 301 -13.70 -3.42 -26.73
CA PHE A 301 -14.43 -3.73 -27.96
C PHE A 301 -14.91 -5.19 -28.04
N LEU A 302 -14.20 -6.12 -27.38
CA LEU A 302 -14.51 -7.55 -27.37
C LEU A 302 -15.34 -8.00 -26.17
N GLY A 303 -15.64 -7.12 -25.21
CA GLY A 303 -16.43 -7.47 -24.02
C GLY A 303 -15.75 -8.50 -23.11
N LEU A 304 -14.41 -8.51 -23.08
CA LEU A 304 -13.57 -9.39 -22.26
C LEU A 304 -12.89 -8.62 -21.12
#